data_AF-A0A8B7PE59-F1
#
_entry.id   AF-A0A8B7PE59-F1
#
_cell.length_a   1.000
_cell.length_b   1.000
_cell.length_c   1.000
_cell.angle_alpha   90.00
_cell.angle_beta   90.00
_cell.angle_gamma   90.00
#
_symmetry.space_group_name_H-M   'P 1'
#
loop_
_entity.id
_entity.type
_entity.pdbx_description
1 polymer ?
#
loop_
_entity_poly.entity_id
_entity_poly.type
_entity_poly.pdbx_seq_one_letter_code
_entity_poly.pdbx_strand_id
1 'polypeptide(L)'
;MSKKEEKEAAKTMKRLTEISLEYERLYKTLMESTAGQRVLEFEPTLRRGLREKDDEILALNKKLKQTSKELVETTAEIKAVKRIIGSMEAHLSRYTGNRDASFRRVSPEESSRATLSRSEAIQLHSLIQAYDELLDDKTQHVRDAVQKLEKVRDEQLKLNDENQLLRTHLKSIHLEEHVRAELEEENKILRSKVSELQPFTVKVRELQQQQDELKQKLAASDAHIKRATEDTQEWKQKYLESEKRLATSYSPQQHDASLDECRKHLDQCKARLQDQQKEAAELQSAMELQAEKLSAAEQTVKKLTQSLNEKDKLVKRRTRKISKGEALHKIMERKLSKLNGLCRTLANERAALLIDLDALARTKKNLQQEARKSSATIGTINQRLENDHLILRTQIAELTGAYLQARKALRTSVKESTMLREQCKKKDRYINDLLNEFRFLGLNEDRGSRSRYPA
;
A
#
# COMPACT_ATOMS: atom_id res chain seq x y z
N MET A 1 8.70 -49.73 42.17
CA MET A 1 8.14 -48.37 42.18
C MET A 1 7.21 -48.27 43.35
N SER A 2 7.36 -47.22 44.16
CA SER A 2 6.28 -46.87 45.09
C SER A 2 5.02 -46.64 44.25
N LYS A 3 3.82 -47.04 44.73
CA LYS A 3 2.53 -46.63 44.11
C LYS A 3 2.49 -45.13 43.77
N LYS A 4 3.33 -44.32 44.41
CA LYS A 4 3.59 -42.91 44.13
C LYS A 4 4.20 -42.64 42.74
N GLU A 5 5.25 -43.35 42.33
CA GLU A 5 5.98 -43.10 41.07
C GLU A 5 5.14 -43.52 39.85
N GLU A 6 4.38 -44.60 39.96
CA GLU A 6 3.47 -45.06 38.90
C GLU A 6 2.30 -44.08 38.70
N LYS A 7 1.76 -43.55 39.81
CA LYS A 7 0.72 -42.52 39.79
C LYS A 7 1.25 -41.19 39.24
N GLU A 8 2.53 -40.90 39.44
CA GLU A 8 3.22 -39.77 38.82
C GLU A 8 3.38 -39.98 37.31
N ALA A 9 3.90 -41.13 36.85
CA ALA A 9 4.05 -41.45 35.44
C ALA A 9 2.69 -41.39 34.70
N ALA A 10 1.63 -41.95 35.29
CA ALA A 10 0.28 -41.89 34.73
C ALA A 10 -0.29 -40.46 34.68
N LYS A 11 -0.07 -39.64 35.73
CA LYS A 11 -0.44 -38.21 35.70
C LYS A 11 0.33 -37.46 34.62
N THR A 12 1.63 -37.75 34.47
CA THR A 12 2.49 -37.10 33.50
C THR A 12 2.06 -37.46 32.08
N MET A 13 1.80 -38.74 31.80
CA MET A 13 1.22 -39.19 30.53
C MET A 13 -0.07 -38.47 30.21
N LYS A 14 -1.04 -38.49 31.14
CA LYS A 14 -2.34 -37.85 30.92
C LYS A 14 -2.18 -36.36 30.58
N ARG A 15 -1.33 -35.66 31.32
CA ARG A 15 -1.03 -34.24 31.09
C ARG A 15 -0.34 -33.99 29.74
N LEU A 16 0.54 -34.89 29.32
CA LEU A 16 1.23 -34.81 28.03
C LEU A 16 0.30 -35.13 26.86
N THR A 17 -0.64 -36.06 27.03
CA THR A 17 -1.70 -36.33 26.05
C THR A 17 -2.62 -35.12 25.91
N GLU A 18 -3.02 -34.50 27.03
CA GLU A 18 -3.79 -33.25 27.04
C GLU A 18 -3.04 -32.12 26.33
N ILE A 19 -1.75 -31.99 26.58
CA ILE A 19 -0.89 -30.99 25.93
C ILE A 19 -0.70 -31.27 24.44
N SER A 20 -0.53 -32.53 24.04
CA SER A 20 -0.48 -32.92 22.62
C SER A 20 -1.79 -32.58 21.91
N LEU A 21 -2.93 -32.80 22.55
CA LEU A 21 -4.26 -32.44 22.03
C LEU A 21 -4.45 -30.92 21.97
N GLU A 22 -3.98 -30.20 22.97
CA GLU A 22 -4.02 -28.73 22.98
C GLU A 22 -3.10 -28.14 21.91
N TYR A 23 -1.94 -28.76 21.67
CA TYR A 23 -1.05 -28.45 20.55
C TYR A 23 -1.67 -28.75 19.20
N GLU A 24 -2.36 -29.88 19.05
CA GLU A 24 -3.12 -30.18 17.83
C GLU A 24 -4.22 -29.16 17.60
N ARG A 25 -4.96 -28.76 18.64
CA ARG A 25 -5.98 -27.72 18.55
C ARG A 25 -5.37 -26.38 18.18
N LEU A 26 -4.26 -25.97 18.80
CA LEU A 26 -3.57 -24.72 18.48
C LEU A 26 -3.00 -24.76 17.07
N TYR A 27 -2.37 -25.86 16.66
CA TYR A 27 -1.88 -26.06 15.30
C TYR A 27 -3.04 -25.98 14.31
N LYS A 28 -4.13 -26.71 14.55
CA LYS A 28 -5.33 -26.69 13.72
C LYS A 28 -5.99 -25.31 13.68
N THR A 29 -6.07 -24.61 14.81
CA THR A 29 -6.58 -23.23 14.88
C THR A 29 -5.65 -22.26 14.15
N LEU A 30 -4.33 -22.45 14.18
CA LEU A 30 -3.37 -21.66 13.42
C LEU A 30 -3.51 -21.93 11.91
N MET A 31 -3.71 -23.20 11.53
CA MET A 31 -3.93 -23.66 10.15
C MET A 31 -5.26 -23.19 9.55
N GLU A 32 -6.31 -23.21 10.36
CA GLU A 32 -7.66 -22.77 10.02
C GLU A 32 -7.85 -21.28 10.24
N SER A 33 -6.98 -20.63 11.02
CA SER A 33 -6.95 -19.18 11.09
C SER A 33 -6.57 -18.65 9.72
N THR A 34 -7.21 -17.56 9.35
CA THR A 34 -6.91 -16.76 8.16
C THR A 34 -5.41 -16.44 8.02
N ALA A 35 -4.61 -16.49 9.08
CA ALA A 35 -3.15 -16.35 9.02
C ALA A 35 -2.49 -17.47 8.19
N GLY A 36 -2.82 -18.75 8.46
CA GLY A 36 -2.18 -19.91 7.81
C GLY A 36 -2.49 -20.01 6.31
N GLN A 37 -3.71 -19.65 5.91
CA GLN A 37 -4.10 -19.53 4.51
C GLN A 37 -3.51 -18.27 3.84
N ARG A 38 -3.42 -17.14 4.58
CA ARG A 38 -2.82 -15.92 4.05
C ARG A 38 -1.31 -16.02 3.89
N VAL A 39 -0.55 -16.80 4.66
CA VAL A 39 0.88 -16.97 4.37
C VAL A 39 1.09 -17.56 2.97
N LEU A 40 0.33 -18.57 2.57
CA LEU A 40 0.44 -19.20 1.25
C LEU A 40 -0.15 -18.34 0.11
N GLU A 41 -1.18 -17.53 0.38
CA GLU A 41 -1.85 -16.69 -0.64
C GLU A 41 -1.34 -15.24 -0.72
N PHE A 42 -1.04 -14.61 0.43
CA PHE A 42 -0.59 -13.22 0.52
C PHE A 42 0.91 -13.04 0.35
N GLU A 43 1.77 -14.00 0.71
CA GLU A 43 3.22 -13.82 0.56
C GLU A 43 3.64 -13.61 -0.91
N PRO A 44 3.13 -14.38 -1.90
CA PRO A 44 3.37 -14.11 -3.32
C PRO A 44 2.81 -12.76 -3.77
N THR A 45 1.65 -12.37 -3.23
CA THR A 45 0.94 -11.12 -3.55
C THR A 45 1.68 -9.90 -2.99
N LEU A 46 2.17 -9.98 -1.75
CA LEU A 46 3.02 -8.98 -1.11
C LEU A 46 4.36 -8.85 -1.81
N ARG A 47 5.01 -9.95 -2.19
CA ARG A 47 6.25 -9.93 -2.99
C ARG A 47 6.02 -9.28 -4.36
N ARG A 48 4.87 -9.53 -4.99
CA ARG A 48 4.48 -8.88 -6.24
C ARG A 48 4.28 -7.37 -6.04
N GLY A 49 3.47 -6.97 -5.06
CA GLY A 49 3.27 -5.57 -4.73
C GLY A 49 4.57 -4.84 -4.34
N LEU A 50 5.50 -5.52 -3.64
CA LEU A 50 6.81 -4.95 -3.32
C LEU A 50 7.62 -4.64 -4.58
N ARG A 51 7.63 -5.58 -5.53
CA ARG A 51 8.33 -5.41 -6.82
C ARG A 51 7.71 -4.31 -7.66
N GLU A 52 6.38 -4.29 -7.78
CA GLU A 52 5.66 -3.23 -8.48
C GLU A 52 5.97 -1.85 -7.88
N LYS A 53 5.99 -1.73 -6.56
CA LYS A 53 6.34 -0.49 -5.85
C LYS A 53 7.82 -0.11 -5.99
N ASP A 54 8.73 -1.08 -5.96
CA ASP A 54 10.16 -0.85 -6.23
C ASP A 54 10.37 -0.34 -7.66
N ASP A 55 9.65 -0.90 -8.64
CA ASP A 55 9.68 -0.46 -10.04
C ASP A 55 9.09 0.96 -10.22
N GLU A 56 7.99 1.28 -9.54
CA GLU A 56 7.40 2.63 -9.50
C GLU A 56 8.39 3.66 -8.92
N ILE A 57 9.03 3.35 -7.79
CA ILE A 57 10.05 4.22 -7.17
C ILE A 57 11.23 4.42 -8.14
N LEU A 58 11.64 3.36 -8.83
CA LEU A 58 12.74 3.43 -9.80
C LEU A 58 12.37 4.31 -11.01
N ALA A 59 11.12 4.24 -11.47
CA ALA A 59 10.60 5.11 -12.51
C ALA A 59 10.51 6.59 -12.07
N LEU A 60 10.06 6.86 -10.85
CA LEU A 60 10.01 8.22 -10.29
C LEU A 60 11.41 8.81 -10.13
N ASN A 61 12.38 8.01 -9.66
CA ASN A 61 13.79 8.42 -9.58
C ASN A 61 14.38 8.83 -10.94
N LYS A 62 14.05 8.09 -12.00
CA LYS A 62 14.47 8.44 -13.37
C LYS A 62 13.85 9.76 -13.81
N LYS A 63 12.55 9.97 -13.55
CA LYS A 63 11.86 11.24 -13.84
C LYS A 63 12.49 12.41 -13.08
N LEU A 64 12.68 12.28 -11.76
CA LEU A 64 13.35 13.26 -10.90
C LEU A 64 14.72 13.68 -11.45
N LYS A 65 15.53 12.70 -11.83
CA LYS A 65 16.87 12.94 -12.39
C LYS A 65 16.81 13.70 -13.71
N GLN A 66 15.87 13.35 -14.58
CA GLN A 66 15.67 14.03 -15.87
C GLN A 66 15.20 15.48 -15.67
N THR A 67 14.15 15.70 -14.87
CA THR A 67 13.63 17.04 -14.58
C THR A 67 14.65 17.92 -13.84
N SER A 68 15.48 17.33 -12.97
CA SER A 68 16.57 18.05 -12.31
C SER A 68 17.64 18.49 -13.30
N LYS A 69 17.95 17.67 -14.32
CA LYS A 69 18.92 18.02 -15.36
C LYS A 69 18.40 19.18 -16.22
N GLU A 70 17.16 19.10 -16.66
CA GLU A 70 16.49 20.17 -17.42
C GLU A 70 16.46 21.50 -16.65
N LEU A 71 16.23 21.44 -15.33
CA LEU A 71 16.25 22.62 -14.46
C LEU A 71 17.64 23.29 -14.40
N VAL A 72 18.70 22.48 -14.34
CA VAL A 72 20.08 22.97 -14.32
C VAL A 72 20.43 23.65 -15.64
N GLU A 73 20.04 23.05 -16.76
CA GLU A 73 20.25 23.60 -18.12
C GLU A 73 19.50 24.92 -18.29
N THR A 74 18.20 24.98 -17.98
CA THR A 74 17.41 26.22 -18.06
C THR A 74 17.92 27.31 -17.11
N THR A 75 18.41 26.95 -15.92
CA THR A 75 19.02 27.92 -15.00
C THR A 75 20.32 28.50 -15.57
N ALA A 76 21.12 27.69 -16.25
CA ALA A 76 22.34 28.16 -16.93
C ALA A 76 22.00 29.12 -18.08
N GLU A 77 20.96 28.82 -18.85
CA GLU A 77 20.45 29.69 -19.92
C GLU A 77 19.96 31.04 -19.38
N ILE A 78 19.19 31.05 -18.28
CA ILE A 78 18.76 32.29 -17.59
C ILE A 78 19.97 33.15 -17.22
N LYS A 79 21.04 32.54 -16.67
CA LYS A 79 22.28 33.26 -16.35
C LYS A 79 22.99 33.81 -17.59
N ALA A 80 22.92 33.12 -18.72
CA ALA A 80 23.47 33.60 -19.99
C ALA A 80 22.67 34.80 -20.53
N VAL A 81 21.33 34.71 -20.54
CA VAL A 81 20.45 35.80 -20.97
C VAL A 81 20.65 37.04 -20.10
N LYS A 82 20.70 36.91 -18.76
CA LYS A 82 20.99 38.04 -17.85
C LYS A 82 22.32 38.74 -18.15
N ARG A 83 23.36 37.99 -18.52
CA ARG A 83 24.65 38.57 -18.92
C ARG A 83 24.56 39.34 -20.23
N ILE A 84 23.81 38.81 -21.20
CA ILE A 84 23.57 39.46 -22.49
C ILE A 84 22.82 40.78 -22.28
N ILE A 85 21.72 40.77 -21.50
CA ILE A 85 20.97 41.98 -21.14
C ILE A 85 21.87 43.01 -20.46
N GLY A 86 22.58 42.63 -19.39
CA GLY A 86 23.47 43.57 -18.69
C GLY A 86 24.56 44.18 -19.58
N SER A 87 25.06 43.43 -20.58
CA SER A 87 25.98 43.96 -21.57
C SER A 87 25.30 44.99 -22.49
N MET A 88 24.09 44.70 -22.97
CA MET A 88 23.31 45.62 -23.83
C MET A 88 22.88 46.88 -23.08
N GLU A 89 22.45 46.75 -21.82
CA GLU A 89 22.14 47.88 -20.93
C GLU A 89 23.38 48.74 -20.66
N ALA A 90 24.56 48.14 -20.49
CA ALA A 90 25.81 48.88 -20.36
C ALA A 90 26.18 49.65 -21.65
N HIS A 91 25.93 49.07 -22.83
CA HIS A 91 26.10 49.75 -24.12
C HIS A 91 25.14 50.93 -24.28
N LEU A 92 23.87 50.77 -23.89
CA LEU A 92 22.88 51.86 -23.88
C LEU A 92 23.21 52.95 -22.86
N SER A 93 23.68 52.59 -21.67
CA SER A 93 24.05 53.54 -20.61
C SER A 93 25.21 54.44 -21.02
N ARG A 94 26.15 53.93 -21.85
CA ARG A 94 27.22 54.74 -22.45
C ARG A 94 26.69 55.75 -23.48
N TYR A 95 25.58 55.43 -24.15
CA TYR A 95 24.93 56.34 -25.10
C TYR A 95 24.11 57.42 -24.39
N THR A 96 23.34 57.06 -23.35
CA THR A 96 22.51 58.01 -22.58
C THR A 96 23.33 58.86 -21.60
N GLY A 97 24.36 58.30 -20.97
CA GLY A 97 25.30 59.04 -20.10
C GLY A 97 26.12 60.10 -20.84
N ASN A 98 26.23 60.00 -22.17
CA ASN A 98 26.85 61.03 -23.01
C ASN A 98 25.90 62.19 -23.37
N ARG A 99 24.58 62.08 -23.10
CA ARG A 99 23.66 63.21 -23.29
C ARG A 99 23.75 64.24 -22.17
N ASP A 100 24.05 63.84 -20.93
CA ASP A 100 24.28 64.78 -19.83
C ASP A 100 25.69 65.41 -19.84
N ALA A 101 26.63 64.79 -20.57
CA ALA A 101 27.96 65.37 -20.78
C ALA A 101 27.98 66.51 -21.82
N SER A 102 26.84 66.85 -22.44
CA SER A 102 26.73 67.94 -23.41
C SER A 102 26.81 69.36 -22.80
N PHE A 103 27.10 69.48 -21.49
CA PHE A 103 27.37 70.75 -20.81
C PHE A 103 28.77 70.88 -20.19
N ARG A 104 29.76 70.06 -20.57
CA ARG A 104 31.18 70.40 -20.34
C ARG A 104 31.99 70.29 -21.62
N ARG A 105 32.62 71.40 -21.99
CA ARG A 105 33.55 71.55 -23.13
C ARG A 105 34.62 70.45 -23.06
N VAL A 106 34.59 69.51 -23.99
CA VAL A 106 35.71 68.61 -24.27
C VAL A 106 36.13 68.80 -25.73
N SER A 107 37.44 68.83 -25.94
CA SER A 107 38.15 69.19 -27.18
C SER A 107 37.85 68.24 -28.36
N PRO A 108 37.98 68.67 -29.63
CA PRO A 108 37.48 67.93 -30.80
C PRO A 108 38.28 66.70 -31.24
N GLU A 109 39.31 66.26 -30.51
CA GLU A 109 40.28 65.26 -31.03
C GLU A 109 40.14 63.83 -30.46
N GLU A 110 39.15 63.56 -29.60
CA GLU A 110 38.90 62.19 -29.07
C GLU A 110 37.50 61.66 -29.41
N SER A 111 36.83 62.22 -30.42
CA SER A 111 35.47 61.84 -30.83
C SER A 111 35.42 60.73 -31.91
N SER A 112 36.38 59.80 -31.90
CA SER A 112 36.36 58.59 -32.73
C SER A 112 36.11 57.32 -31.90
N ARG A 113 35.25 57.42 -30.87
CA ARG A 113 34.60 56.25 -30.27
C ARG A 113 33.13 56.25 -30.67
N ALA A 114 32.80 55.31 -31.58
CA ALA A 114 31.49 55.03 -32.15
C ALA A 114 30.32 55.52 -31.29
N THR A 115 29.79 56.69 -31.65
CA THR A 115 28.54 57.22 -31.09
C THR A 115 27.39 56.42 -31.69
N LEU A 116 26.74 55.63 -30.83
CA LEU A 116 25.56 54.84 -31.17
C LEU A 116 24.50 55.72 -31.85
N SER A 117 23.93 55.29 -32.98
CA SER A 117 22.88 56.08 -33.65
C SER A 117 21.55 55.99 -32.89
N ARG A 118 20.65 56.98 -33.05
CA ARG A 118 19.32 56.96 -32.40
C ARG A 118 18.51 55.73 -32.81
N SER A 119 18.64 55.28 -34.06
CA SER A 119 18.03 54.05 -34.56
C SER A 119 18.61 52.80 -33.92
N GLU A 120 19.93 52.72 -33.74
CA GLU A 120 20.58 51.61 -33.02
C GLU A 120 20.18 51.56 -31.54
N ALA A 121 20.03 52.71 -30.89
CA ALA A 121 19.57 52.78 -29.50
C ALA A 121 18.12 52.27 -29.33
N ILE A 122 17.23 52.58 -30.28
CA ILE A 122 15.85 52.07 -30.31
C ILE A 122 15.83 50.55 -30.57
N GLN A 123 16.68 50.07 -31.49
CA GLN A 123 16.82 48.63 -31.77
C GLN A 123 17.35 47.87 -30.54
N LEU A 124 18.35 48.42 -29.83
CA LEU A 124 18.88 47.84 -28.59
C LEU A 124 17.83 47.81 -27.47
N HIS A 125 17.02 48.87 -27.30
CA HIS A 125 15.89 48.84 -26.36
C HIS A 125 14.88 47.74 -26.69
N SER A 126 14.53 47.62 -27.98
CA SER A 126 13.60 46.59 -28.45
C SER A 126 14.16 45.18 -28.23
N LEU A 127 15.47 45.00 -28.42
CA LEU A 127 16.16 43.73 -28.21
C LEU A 127 16.22 43.36 -26.72
N ILE A 128 16.50 44.31 -25.83
CA ILE A 128 16.47 44.10 -24.38
C ILE A 128 15.08 43.68 -23.93
N GLN A 129 14.03 44.37 -24.39
CA GLN A 129 12.66 44.02 -24.06
C GLN A 129 12.30 42.59 -24.50
N ALA A 130 12.72 42.17 -25.70
CA ALA A 130 12.51 40.80 -26.18
C ALA A 130 13.28 39.76 -25.33
N TYR A 131 14.48 40.10 -24.84
CA TYR A 131 15.24 39.22 -23.94
C TYR A 131 14.68 39.19 -22.51
N ASP A 132 14.08 40.28 -22.03
CA ASP A 132 13.36 40.32 -20.75
C ASP A 132 12.11 39.43 -20.79
N GLU A 133 11.32 39.50 -21.87
CA GLU A 133 10.17 38.60 -22.09
C GLU A 133 10.62 37.12 -22.12
N LEU A 134 11.72 36.81 -22.81
CA LEU A 134 12.30 35.46 -22.81
C LEU A 134 12.77 35.03 -21.40
N LEU A 135 13.26 35.97 -20.60
CA LEU A 135 13.71 35.73 -19.22
C LEU A 135 12.52 35.40 -18.32
N ASP A 136 11.41 36.11 -18.47
CA ASP A 136 10.17 35.85 -17.73
C ASP A 136 9.61 34.48 -18.08
N ASP A 137 9.56 34.12 -19.36
CA ASP A 137 9.11 32.80 -19.82
C ASP A 137 9.99 31.67 -19.25
N LYS A 138 11.32 31.80 -19.32
CA LYS A 138 12.24 30.81 -18.75
C LYS A 138 12.15 30.73 -17.24
N THR A 139 11.97 31.88 -16.57
CA THR A 139 11.80 31.93 -15.11
C THR A 139 10.50 31.25 -14.69
N GLN A 140 9.41 31.43 -15.44
CA GLN A 140 8.15 30.74 -15.21
C GLN A 140 8.30 29.22 -15.44
N HIS A 141 9.00 28.80 -16.49
CA HIS A 141 9.30 27.38 -16.73
C HIS A 141 10.05 26.73 -15.56
N VAL A 142 11.03 27.44 -14.98
CA VAL A 142 11.76 26.97 -13.79
C VAL A 142 10.82 26.82 -12.59
N ARG A 143 9.91 27.79 -12.33
CA ARG A 143 8.93 27.69 -11.24
C ARG A 143 8.01 26.48 -11.42
N ASP A 144 7.49 26.27 -12.63
CA ASP A 144 6.59 25.16 -12.94
C ASP A 144 7.31 23.81 -12.79
N ALA A 145 8.57 23.73 -13.19
CA ALA A 145 9.40 22.54 -13.05
C ALA A 145 9.74 22.23 -11.58
N VAL A 146 10.02 23.25 -10.76
CA VAL A 146 10.22 23.10 -9.30
C VAL A 146 8.95 22.53 -8.63
N GLN A 147 7.77 23.07 -8.94
CA GLN A 147 6.51 22.53 -8.41
C GLN A 147 6.26 21.08 -8.81
N LYS A 148 6.61 20.70 -10.06
CA LYS A 148 6.52 19.30 -10.51
C LYS A 148 7.50 18.40 -9.75
N LEU A 149 8.73 18.86 -9.52
CA LEU A 149 9.75 18.15 -8.74
C LEU A 149 9.30 17.88 -7.31
N GLU A 150 8.68 18.88 -6.65
CA GLU A 150 8.14 18.73 -5.29
C GLU A 150 7.05 17.65 -5.24
N LYS A 151 6.10 17.66 -6.18
CA LYS A 151 5.04 16.62 -6.25
C LYS A 151 5.62 15.22 -6.45
N VAL A 152 6.57 15.07 -7.37
CA VAL A 152 7.22 13.76 -7.64
C VAL A 152 8.01 13.29 -6.42
N ARG A 153 8.66 14.21 -5.68
CA ARG A 153 9.37 13.89 -4.43
C ARG A 153 8.41 13.45 -3.32
N ASP A 154 7.28 14.10 -3.17
CA ASP A 154 6.26 13.74 -2.17
C ASP A 154 5.64 12.36 -2.46
N GLU A 155 5.37 12.07 -3.75
CA GLU A 155 4.92 10.75 -4.20
C GLU A 155 5.97 9.67 -3.90
N GLN A 156 7.25 9.96 -4.16
CA GLN A 156 8.35 9.06 -3.85
C GLN A 156 8.47 8.75 -2.34
N LEU A 157 8.33 9.77 -1.48
CA LEU A 157 8.37 9.60 -0.03
C LEU A 157 7.25 8.68 0.46
N LYS A 158 6.01 8.91 0.00
CA LYS A 158 4.85 8.07 0.36
C LYS A 158 5.05 6.61 -0.06
N LEU A 159 5.52 6.38 -1.28
CA LEU A 159 5.79 5.02 -1.77
C LEU A 159 6.90 4.34 -0.96
N ASN A 160 7.90 5.10 -0.50
CA ASN A 160 8.98 4.56 0.31
C ASN A 160 8.48 4.13 1.72
N ASP A 161 7.63 4.95 2.34
CA ASP A 161 6.99 4.61 3.62
C ASP A 161 6.10 3.36 3.50
N GLU A 162 5.28 3.28 2.44
CA GLU A 162 4.47 2.10 2.12
C GLU A 162 5.33 0.84 1.92
N ASN A 163 6.44 0.96 1.20
CA ASN A 163 7.36 -0.14 0.91
C ASN A 163 8.08 -0.61 2.18
N GLN A 164 8.47 0.31 3.07
CA GLN A 164 9.02 -0.04 4.38
C GLN A 164 7.99 -0.81 5.23
N LEU A 165 6.72 -0.41 5.20
CA LEU A 165 5.64 -1.12 5.87
C LEU A 165 5.48 -2.55 5.32
N LEU A 166 5.46 -2.71 3.99
CA LEU A 166 5.38 -4.01 3.34
C LEU A 166 6.57 -4.93 3.70
N ARG A 167 7.79 -4.38 3.78
CA ARG A 167 8.99 -5.13 4.22
C ARG A 167 8.87 -5.59 5.67
N THR A 168 8.31 -4.77 6.56
CA THR A 168 8.08 -5.19 7.95
C THR A 168 7.04 -6.30 8.05
N HIS A 169 5.98 -6.27 7.23
CA HIS A 169 5.00 -7.34 7.16
C HIS A 169 5.61 -8.66 6.66
N LEU A 170 6.45 -8.61 5.63
CA LEU A 170 7.09 -9.80 5.06
C LEU A 170 8.02 -10.49 6.07
N LYS A 171 8.74 -9.72 6.90
CA LYS A 171 9.55 -10.24 8.01
C LYS A 171 8.69 -10.90 9.09
N SER A 172 7.53 -10.33 9.41
CA SER A 172 6.60 -10.92 10.38
C SER A 172 6.08 -12.27 9.91
N ILE A 173 5.71 -12.37 8.63
CA ILE A 173 5.25 -13.63 8.01
C ILE A 173 6.33 -14.71 8.07
N HIS A 174 7.58 -14.39 7.72
CA HIS A 174 8.69 -15.36 7.81
C HIS A 174 8.94 -15.85 9.25
N LEU A 175 8.79 -14.96 10.24
CA LEU A 175 8.94 -15.33 11.64
C LEU A 175 7.82 -16.31 12.07
N GLU A 176 6.58 -16.08 11.62
CA GLU A 176 5.44 -16.96 11.89
C GLU A 176 5.64 -18.35 11.25
N GLU A 177 6.12 -18.42 10.00
CA GLU A 177 6.45 -19.67 9.32
C GLU A 177 7.54 -20.48 10.04
N HIS A 178 8.60 -19.80 10.46
CA HIS A 178 9.70 -20.47 11.16
C HIS A 178 9.24 -21.08 12.48
N VAL A 179 8.47 -20.32 13.27
CA VAL A 179 7.88 -20.81 14.52
C VAL A 179 6.93 -21.99 14.25
N ARG A 180 6.17 -21.97 13.16
CA ARG A 180 5.28 -23.07 12.77
C ARG A 180 6.05 -24.36 12.46
N ALA A 181 7.12 -24.29 11.67
CA ALA A 181 7.94 -25.45 11.35
C ALA A 181 8.58 -26.07 12.61
N GLU A 182 9.08 -25.23 13.53
CA GLU A 182 9.66 -25.71 14.79
C GLU A 182 8.63 -26.45 15.68
N LEU A 183 7.37 -26.02 15.67
CA LEU A 183 6.30 -26.63 16.46
C LEU A 183 5.84 -27.97 15.91
N GLU A 184 5.81 -28.10 14.58
CA GLU A 184 5.39 -29.32 13.90
C GLU A 184 6.39 -30.46 14.17
N GLU A 185 7.69 -30.16 14.07
CA GLU A 185 8.74 -31.12 14.36
C GLU A 185 8.74 -31.53 15.84
N GLU A 186 8.54 -30.60 16.77
CA GLU A 186 8.42 -30.94 18.20
C GLU A 186 7.18 -31.76 18.53
N ASN A 187 6.04 -31.49 17.89
CA ASN A 187 4.83 -32.30 18.04
C ASN A 187 5.07 -33.74 17.59
N LYS A 188 5.77 -33.92 16.47
CA LYS A 188 6.15 -35.24 15.97
C LYS A 188 7.02 -35.99 16.98
N ILE A 189 8.01 -35.30 17.57
CA ILE A 189 8.89 -35.87 18.62
C ILE A 189 8.09 -36.24 19.87
N LEU A 190 7.17 -35.39 20.33
CA LEU A 190 6.34 -35.65 21.51
C LEU A 190 5.44 -36.87 21.32
N ARG A 191 4.78 -36.98 20.16
CA ARG A 191 3.95 -38.15 19.83
C ARG A 191 4.76 -39.44 19.81
N SER A 192 5.95 -39.43 19.20
CA SER A 192 6.87 -40.58 19.22
C SER A 192 7.18 -41.00 20.65
N LYS A 193 7.60 -40.06 21.50
CA LYS A 193 7.97 -40.34 22.89
C LYS A 193 6.80 -40.83 23.76
N VAL A 194 5.60 -40.28 23.55
CA VAL A 194 4.38 -40.78 24.24
C VAL A 194 4.08 -42.20 23.78
N SER A 195 4.17 -42.48 22.49
CA SER A 195 3.99 -43.81 21.92
C SER A 195 5.03 -44.81 22.43
N GLU A 196 6.29 -44.38 22.62
CA GLU A 196 7.37 -45.20 23.18
C GLU A 196 7.14 -45.53 24.67
N LEU A 197 6.65 -44.58 25.48
CA LEU A 197 6.45 -44.75 26.93
C LEU A 197 5.26 -45.69 27.27
N GLN A 198 4.23 -45.67 26.44
CA GLN A 198 2.97 -46.39 26.67
C GLN A 198 3.16 -47.92 26.89
N PRO A 199 3.89 -48.67 26.05
CA PRO A 199 4.11 -50.10 26.27
C PRO A 199 4.92 -50.40 27.53
N PHE A 200 5.91 -49.57 27.88
CA PHE A 200 6.69 -49.77 29.11
C PHE A 200 5.84 -49.58 30.37
N THR A 201 4.90 -48.64 30.34
CA THR A 201 4.02 -48.42 31.49
C THR A 201 3.05 -49.59 31.69
N VAL A 202 2.52 -50.14 30.59
CA VAL A 202 1.72 -51.38 30.65
C VAL A 202 2.58 -52.53 31.16
N LYS A 203 3.83 -52.64 30.68
CA LYS A 203 4.73 -53.72 31.09
C LYS A 203 5.06 -53.69 32.58
N VAL A 204 5.29 -52.51 33.16
CA VAL A 204 5.50 -52.37 34.60
C VAL A 204 4.29 -52.86 35.40
N ARG A 205 3.06 -52.55 34.97
CA ARG A 205 1.85 -53.05 35.65
C ARG A 205 1.75 -54.57 35.63
N GLU A 206 2.00 -55.18 34.47
CA GLU A 206 2.01 -56.64 34.33
C GLU A 206 3.06 -57.27 35.25
N LEU A 207 4.28 -56.73 35.25
CA LEU A 207 5.37 -57.24 36.08
C LEU A 207 5.09 -57.08 37.58
N GLN A 208 4.46 -55.97 37.97
CA GLN A 208 4.04 -55.71 39.35
C GLN A 208 2.97 -56.69 39.80
N GLN A 209 1.96 -56.95 38.96
CA GLN A 209 0.92 -57.93 39.23
C GLN A 209 1.51 -59.34 39.39
N GLN A 210 2.39 -59.75 38.48
CA GLN A 210 3.11 -61.03 38.58
C GLN A 210 3.96 -61.13 39.85
N GLN A 211 4.60 -60.03 40.27
CA GLN A 211 5.38 -60.00 41.51
C GLN A 211 4.48 -60.18 42.75
N ASP A 212 3.31 -59.57 42.76
CA ASP A 212 2.35 -59.69 43.87
C ASP A 212 1.75 -61.11 43.94
N GLU A 213 1.49 -61.74 42.79
CA GLU A 213 1.07 -63.14 42.71
C GLU A 213 2.15 -64.11 43.24
N LEU A 214 3.42 -63.90 42.86
CA LEU A 214 4.55 -64.70 43.38
C LEU A 214 4.71 -64.54 44.90
N LYS A 215 4.57 -63.31 45.43
CA LYS A 215 4.61 -63.07 46.88
C LYS A 215 3.50 -63.81 47.62
N GLN A 216 2.28 -63.84 47.07
CA GLN A 216 1.18 -64.61 47.65
C GLN A 216 1.46 -66.11 47.64
N LYS A 217 1.97 -66.66 46.54
CA LYS A 217 2.35 -68.07 46.44
C LYS A 217 3.46 -68.45 47.41
N LEU A 218 4.48 -67.60 47.55
CA LEU A 218 5.57 -67.82 48.50
C LEU A 218 5.05 -67.82 49.94
N ALA A 219 4.21 -66.85 50.31
CA ALA A 219 3.59 -66.80 51.64
C ALA A 219 2.71 -68.03 51.95
N ALA A 220 2.01 -68.56 50.94
CA ALA A 220 1.25 -69.81 51.07
C ALA A 220 2.18 -71.02 51.23
N SER A 221 3.26 -71.11 50.44
CA SER A 221 4.26 -72.17 50.56
C SER A 221 4.97 -72.16 51.91
N ASP A 222 5.33 -70.98 52.43
CA ASP A 222 5.89 -70.82 53.78
C ASP A 222 4.92 -71.33 54.87
N ALA A 223 3.62 -71.08 54.70
CA ALA A 223 2.60 -71.60 55.61
C ALA A 223 2.47 -73.14 55.53
N HIS A 224 2.62 -73.72 54.33
CA HIS A 224 2.67 -75.17 54.14
C HIS A 224 3.91 -75.78 54.81
N ILE A 225 5.09 -75.20 54.60
CA ILE A 225 6.34 -75.63 55.24
C ILE A 225 6.20 -75.62 56.75
N LYS A 226 5.61 -74.58 57.34
CA LYS A 226 5.35 -74.52 58.79
C LYS A 226 4.52 -75.71 59.27
N ARG A 227 3.38 -75.98 58.61
CA ARG A 227 2.54 -77.15 58.95
C ARG A 227 3.27 -78.47 58.76
N ALA A 228 3.99 -78.66 57.65
CA ALA A 228 4.74 -79.88 57.41
C ALA A 228 5.87 -80.07 58.45
N THR A 229 6.44 -78.97 58.95
CA THR A 229 7.44 -78.99 60.03
C THR A 229 6.79 -79.41 61.35
N GLU A 230 5.63 -78.86 61.69
CA GLU A 230 4.82 -79.23 62.85
C GLU A 230 4.40 -80.71 62.79
N ASP A 231 3.85 -81.18 61.67
CA ASP A 231 3.49 -82.58 61.44
C ASP A 231 4.71 -83.51 61.60
N THR A 232 5.85 -83.14 61.03
CA THR A 232 7.10 -83.92 61.16
C THR A 232 7.56 -83.98 62.61
N GLN A 233 7.41 -82.89 63.38
CA GLN A 233 7.73 -82.88 64.81
C GLN A 233 6.76 -83.76 65.62
N GLU A 234 5.46 -83.69 65.32
CA GLU A 234 4.44 -84.52 65.98
C GLU A 234 4.70 -86.01 65.73
N TRP A 235 4.95 -86.41 64.48
CA TRP A 235 5.27 -87.80 64.14
C TRP A 235 6.61 -88.26 64.72
N LYS A 236 7.59 -87.37 64.84
CA LYS A 236 8.86 -87.68 65.51
C LYS A 236 8.64 -87.94 67.01
N GLN A 237 7.77 -87.16 67.66
CA GLN A 237 7.38 -87.41 69.05
C GLN A 237 6.62 -88.74 69.21
N LYS A 238 5.62 -89.02 68.35
CA LYS A 238 4.89 -90.30 68.35
C LYS A 238 5.82 -91.50 68.16
N TYR A 239 6.79 -91.40 67.24
CA TYR A 239 7.82 -92.41 67.05
C TYR A 239 8.62 -92.63 68.34
N LEU A 240 9.15 -91.57 68.96
CA LEU A 240 9.88 -91.64 70.23
C LEU A 240 9.04 -92.22 71.38
N GLU A 241 7.75 -91.92 71.45
CA GLU A 241 6.83 -92.48 72.45
C GLU A 241 6.56 -93.97 72.21
N SER A 242 6.33 -94.37 70.95
CA SER A 242 6.18 -95.78 70.58
C SER A 242 7.46 -96.59 70.85
N GLU A 243 8.63 -95.98 70.64
CA GLU A 243 9.94 -96.53 70.97
C GLU A 243 10.13 -96.66 72.48
N LYS A 244 9.72 -95.68 73.29
CA LYS A 244 9.74 -95.80 74.76
C LYS A 244 8.79 -96.88 75.29
N ARG A 245 7.65 -97.12 74.62
CA ARG A 245 6.73 -98.21 74.98
C ARG A 245 7.32 -99.61 74.74
N LEU A 246 8.34 -99.76 73.87
CA LEU A 246 9.13 -100.99 73.75
C LEU A 246 9.82 -101.38 75.07
N ALA A 247 10.16 -100.40 75.91
CA ALA A 247 10.86 -100.66 77.16
C ALA A 247 9.93 -101.15 78.29
N THR A 248 8.60 -101.12 78.12
CA THR A 248 7.67 -101.25 79.26
C THR A 248 6.61 -102.34 79.22
N SER A 249 5.97 -102.77 78.11
CA SER A 249 4.95 -103.86 78.18
C SER A 249 4.23 -104.16 76.84
N TYR A 250 4.78 -104.94 75.90
CA TYR A 250 4.00 -105.47 74.75
C TYR A 250 4.61 -106.71 74.06
N SER A 251 3.80 -107.41 73.26
CA SER A 251 4.21 -108.50 72.36
C SER A 251 5.08 -107.97 71.19
N PRO A 252 6.24 -108.61 70.86
CA PRO A 252 7.20 -108.09 69.86
C PRO A 252 6.62 -107.84 68.47
N GLN A 253 5.77 -108.72 67.95
CA GLN A 253 5.27 -108.66 66.56
C GLN A 253 4.30 -107.50 66.28
N GLN A 254 3.45 -107.14 67.25
CA GLN A 254 2.52 -106.01 67.10
C GLN A 254 3.24 -104.66 67.26
N HIS A 255 4.37 -104.65 67.97
CA HIS A 255 5.18 -103.46 68.21
C HIS A 255 6.08 -103.10 67.04
N ASP A 256 6.77 -104.09 66.45
CA ASP A 256 7.60 -103.86 65.27
C ASP A 256 6.75 -103.33 64.09
N ALA A 257 5.52 -103.84 63.92
CA ALA A 257 4.59 -103.34 62.92
C ALA A 257 4.19 -101.86 63.16
N SER A 258 3.96 -101.47 64.42
CA SER A 258 3.59 -100.09 64.79
C SER A 258 4.75 -99.10 64.64
N LEU A 259 5.98 -99.52 64.95
CA LEU A 259 7.19 -98.72 64.72
C LEU A 259 7.47 -98.54 63.24
N ASP A 260 7.30 -99.59 62.43
CA ASP A 260 7.44 -99.51 60.98
C ASP A 260 6.39 -98.59 60.36
N GLU A 261 5.15 -98.58 60.86
CA GLU A 261 4.12 -97.61 60.45
C GLU A 261 4.50 -96.18 60.85
N CYS A 262 4.94 -95.93 62.09
CA CYS A 262 5.38 -94.61 62.54
C CYS A 262 6.60 -94.13 61.74
N ARG A 263 7.53 -95.03 61.40
CA ARG A 263 8.72 -94.74 60.60
C ARG A 263 8.34 -94.40 59.15
N LYS A 264 7.44 -95.16 58.53
CA LYS A 264 6.91 -94.85 57.19
C LYS A 264 6.22 -93.49 57.17
N HIS A 265 5.39 -93.17 58.16
CA HIS A 265 4.74 -91.86 58.26
C HIS A 265 5.74 -90.72 58.50
N LEU A 266 6.74 -90.92 59.36
CA LEU A 266 7.79 -89.95 59.59
C LEU A 266 8.61 -89.67 58.32
N ASP A 267 8.98 -90.71 57.58
CA ASP A 267 9.73 -90.59 56.32
C ASP A 267 8.88 -89.93 55.22
N GLN A 268 7.57 -90.22 55.16
CA GLN A 268 6.63 -89.49 54.30
C GLN A 268 6.51 -88.00 54.67
N CYS A 269 6.46 -87.67 55.96
CA CYS A 269 6.41 -86.27 56.41
C CYS A 269 7.70 -85.53 56.06
N LYS A 270 8.87 -86.15 56.27
CA LYS A 270 10.17 -85.59 55.86
C LYS A 270 10.26 -85.37 54.35
N ALA A 271 9.80 -86.33 53.55
CA ALA A 271 9.78 -86.19 52.09
C ALA A 271 8.89 -85.01 51.65
N ARG A 272 7.67 -84.90 52.20
CA ARG A 272 6.77 -83.76 51.94
C ARG A 272 7.38 -82.42 52.35
N LEU A 273 8.03 -82.36 53.52
CA LEU A 273 8.72 -81.15 53.98
C LEU A 273 9.84 -80.75 53.02
N GLN A 274 10.64 -81.72 52.55
CA GLN A 274 11.74 -81.48 51.62
C GLN A 274 11.22 -81.00 50.24
N ASP A 275 10.11 -81.58 49.75
CA ASP A 275 9.47 -81.15 48.51
C ASP A 275 8.92 -79.72 48.62
N GLN A 276 8.25 -79.39 49.73
CA GLN A 276 7.77 -78.03 49.98
C GLN A 276 8.90 -77.00 50.12
N GLN A 277 10.02 -77.38 50.76
CA GLN A 277 11.20 -76.52 50.86
C GLN A 277 11.84 -76.26 49.49
N LYS A 278 11.87 -77.25 48.59
CA LYS A 278 12.33 -77.06 47.21
C LYS A 278 11.39 -76.12 46.43
N GLU A 279 10.09 -76.33 46.53
CA GLU A 279 9.09 -75.46 45.88
C GLU A 279 9.19 -74.00 46.37
N ALA A 280 9.38 -73.77 47.67
CA ALA A 280 9.62 -72.43 48.21
C ALA A 280 10.92 -71.80 47.70
N ALA A 281 12.01 -72.58 47.60
CA ALA A 281 13.28 -72.08 47.05
C ALA A 281 13.15 -71.68 45.57
N GLU A 282 12.41 -72.45 44.78
CA GLU A 282 12.10 -72.12 43.38
C GLU A 282 11.24 -70.85 43.27
N LEU A 283 10.21 -70.72 44.11
CA LEU A 283 9.37 -69.52 44.18
C LEU A 283 10.18 -68.28 44.60
N GLN A 284 11.12 -68.43 45.53
CA GLN A 284 12.00 -67.36 45.98
C GLN A 284 12.94 -66.88 44.85
N SER A 285 13.57 -67.83 44.13
CA SER A 285 14.41 -67.51 42.97
C SER A 285 13.61 -66.84 41.84
N ALA A 286 12.39 -67.32 41.58
CA ALA A 286 11.49 -66.70 40.62
C ALA A 286 11.09 -65.27 41.03
N MET A 287 10.88 -65.03 42.32
CA MET A 287 10.56 -63.70 42.87
C MET A 287 11.73 -62.71 42.70
N GLU A 288 12.97 -63.16 42.91
CA GLU A 288 14.17 -62.34 42.73
C GLU A 288 14.36 -61.94 41.26
N LEU A 289 14.26 -62.90 40.34
CA LEU A 289 14.33 -62.64 38.89
C LEU A 289 13.22 -61.68 38.44
N GLN A 290 12.02 -61.82 39.00
CA GLN A 290 10.91 -60.91 38.71
C GLN A 290 11.17 -59.50 39.25
N ALA A 291 11.80 -59.38 40.43
CA ALA A 291 12.17 -58.10 41.01
C ALA A 291 13.23 -57.36 40.16
N GLU A 292 14.20 -58.09 39.58
CA GLU A 292 15.17 -57.52 38.65
C GLU A 292 14.51 -57.00 37.37
N LYS A 293 13.63 -57.81 36.75
CA LYS A 293 12.87 -57.41 35.54
C LYS A 293 12.03 -56.16 35.79
N LEU A 294 11.35 -56.11 36.95
CA LEU A 294 10.58 -54.95 37.37
C LEU A 294 11.49 -53.73 37.55
N SER A 295 12.59 -53.85 38.29
CA SER A 295 13.55 -52.75 38.49
C SER A 295 14.08 -52.15 37.18
N ALA A 296 14.45 -53.01 36.21
CA ALA A 296 14.91 -52.57 34.89
C ALA A 296 13.83 -51.83 34.09
N ALA A 297 12.59 -52.34 34.10
CA ALA A 297 11.45 -51.70 33.45
C ALA A 297 11.15 -50.33 34.08
N GLU A 298 11.23 -50.23 35.41
CA GLU A 298 10.98 -49.00 36.16
C GLU A 298 12.03 -47.93 35.91
N GLN A 299 13.31 -48.30 35.82
CA GLN A 299 14.36 -47.36 35.45
C GLN A 299 14.14 -46.79 34.05
N THR A 300 13.66 -47.61 33.12
CA THR A 300 13.33 -47.18 31.75
C THR A 300 12.17 -46.17 31.76
N VAL A 301 11.09 -46.46 32.48
CA VAL A 301 9.96 -45.54 32.65
C VAL A 301 10.42 -44.22 33.28
N LYS A 302 11.28 -44.26 34.29
CA LYS A 302 11.80 -43.06 34.95
C LYS A 302 12.60 -42.15 34.00
N LYS A 303 13.52 -42.73 33.22
CA LYS A 303 14.33 -42.00 32.22
C LYS A 303 13.45 -41.35 31.14
N LEU A 304 12.51 -42.12 30.59
CA LEU A 304 11.59 -41.62 29.57
C LEU A 304 10.69 -40.51 30.15
N THR A 305 10.19 -40.66 31.38
CA THR A 305 9.38 -39.64 32.07
C THR A 305 10.14 -38.33 32.28
N GLN A 306 11.41 -38.39 32.69
CA GLN A 306 12.25 -37.19 32.84
C GLN A 306 12.44 -36.48 31.48
N SER A 307 12.77 -37.24 30.43
CA SER A 307 12.93 -36.69 29.09
C SER A 307 11.63 -36.06 28.55
N LEU A 308 10.48 -36.63 28.87
CA LEU A 308 9.16 -36.08 28.53
C LEU A 308 8.85 -34.79 29.30
N ASN A 309 9.21 -34.70 30.58
CA ASN A 309 9.06 -33.48 31.38
C ASN A 309 9.91 -32.31 30.89
N GLU A 310 11.10 -32.56 30.36
CA GLU A 310 11.92 -31.51 29.75
C GLU A 310 11.28 -30.98 28.46
N LYS A 311 10.72 -31.88 27.64
CA LYS A 311 9.99 -31.50 26.44
C LYS A 311 8.70 -30.73 26.77
N ASP A 312 7.99 -31.09 27.83
CA ASP A 312 6.83 -30.34 28.33
C ASP A 312 7.17 -28.87 28.68
N LYS A 313 8.34 -28.63 29.29
CA LYS A 313 8.79 -27.27 29.60
C LYS A 313 9.08 -26.45 28.33
N LEU A 314 9.70 -27.07 27.33
CA LEU A 314 9.98 -26.44 26.03
C LEU A 314 8.68 -26.06 25.31
N VAL A 315 7.75 -27.00 25.27
CA VAL A 315 6.37 -26.83 24.81
C VAL A 315 5.75 -25.60 25.47
N LYS A 316 5.63 -25.56 26.80
CA LYS A 316 5.00 -24.43 27.52
C LYS A 316 5.63 -23.07 27.20
N ARG A 317 6.96 -23.02 27.05
CA ARG A 317 7.65 -21.77 26.65
C ARG A 317 7.25 -21.33 25.25
N ARG A 318 7.12 -22.27 24.31
CA ARG A 318 6.77 -21.99 22.91
C ARG A 318 5.28 -21.69 22.74
N THR A 319 4.38 -22.36 23.45
CA THR A 319 2.94 -22.01 23.51
C THR A 319 2.73 -20.55 23.91
N ARG A 320 3.50 -20.07 24.90
CA ARG A 320 3.47 -18.65 25.32
C ARG A 320 3.97 -17.70 24.23
N LYS A 321 4.97 -18.11 23.42
CA LYS A 321 5.44 -17.32 22.27
C LYS A 321 4.37 -17.24 21.18
N ILE A 322 3.68 -18.35 20.88
CA ILE A 322 2.56 -18.39 19.93
C ILE A 322 1.44 -17.47 20.37
N SER A 323 0.98 -17.57 21.63
CA SER A 323 -0.08 -16.72 22.17
C SER A 323 0.25 -15.23 22.04
N LYS A 324 1.52 -14.84 22.24
CA LYS A 324 1.98 -13.47 21.98
C LYS A 324 1.92 -13.10 20.50
N GLY A 325 2.31 -14.03 19.61
CA GLY A 325 2.18 -13.89 18.17
C GLY A 325 0.72 -13.70 17.72
N GLU A 326 -0.20 -14.53 18.21
CA GLU A 326 -1.65 -14.43 17.93
C GLU A 326 -2.25 -13.10 18.37
N ALA A 327 -1.83 -12.57 19.53
CA ALA A 327 -2.26 -11.26 20.00
C ALA A 327 -1.79 -10.13 19.06
N LEU A 328 -0.53 -10.19 18.62
CA LEU A 328 0.01 -9.26 17.61
C LEU A 328 -0.72 -9.41 16.28
N HIS A 329 -1.01 -10.63 15.86
CA HIS A 329 -1.73 -10.94 14.63
C HIS A 329 -3.14 -10.33 14.63
N LYS A 330 -3.89 -10.47 15.74
CA LYS A 330 -5.21 -9.82 15.91
C LYS A 330 -5.14 -8.29 15.81
N ILE A 331 -4.08 -7.67 16.34
CA ILE A 331 -3.88 -6.23 16.22
C ILE A 331 -3.62 -5.86 14.76
N MET A 332 -2.79 -6.64 14.06
CA MET A 332 -2.47 -6.40 12.64
C MET A 332 -3.68 -6.60 11.74
N GLU A 333 -4.51 -7.62 11.97
CA GLU A 333 -5.72 -7.87 11.19
C GLU A 333 -6.71 -6.70 11.27
N ARG A 334 -6.87 -6.10 12.46
CA ARG A 334 -7.66 -4.87 12.62
C ARG A 334 -7.07 -3.69 11.84
N LYS A 335 -5.74 -3.53 11.85
CA LYS A 335 -5.06 -2.45 11.10
C LYS A 335 -5.21 -2.63 9.59
N LEU A 336 -5.01 -3.84 9.07
CA LEU A 336 -5.20 -4.17 7.65
C LEU A 336 -6.65 -3.98 7.20
N SER A 337 -7.61 -4.39 8.02
CA SER A 337 -9.03 -4.15 7.76
C SER A 337 -9.33 -2.64 7.63
N LYS A 338 -8.76 -1.82 8.53
CA LYS A 338 -8.90 -0.36 8.48
C LYS A 338 -8.24 0.26 7.24
N LEU A 339 -7.03 -0.20 6.89
CA LEU A 339 -6.32 0.22 5.68
C LEU A 339 -7.10 -0.13 4.41
N ASN A 340 -7.62 -1.35 4.30
CA ASN A 340 -8.46 -1.76 3.17
C ASN A 340 -9.72 -0.91 3.06
N GLY A 341 -10.32 -0.53 4.19
CA GLY A 341 -11.43 0.43 4.23
C GLY A 341 -11.04 1.78 3.61
N LEU A 342 -9.91 2.35 4.05
CA LEU A 342 -9.39 3.63 3.52
C LEU A 342 -9.06 3.55 2.02
N CYS A 343 -8.41 2.48 1.57
CA CYS A 343 -8.09 2.29 0.15
C CYS A 343 -9.36 2.24 -0.71
N ARG A 344 -10.44 1.60 -0.24
CA ARG A 344 -11.73 1.59 -0.95
C ARG A 344 -12.33 2.99 -1.02
N THR A 345 -12.31 3.76 0.07
CA THR A 345 -12.81 5.14 0.08
C THR A 345 -12.03 6.01 -0.90
N LEU A 346 -10.69 5.97 -0.86
CA LEU A 346 -9.83 6.72 -1.78
C LEU A 346 -10.02 6.30 -3.24
N ALA A 347 -10.20 5.00 -3.51
CA ALA A 347 -10.49 4.52 -4.86
C ALA A 347 -11.83 5.06 -5.38
N ASN A 348 -12.85 5.10 -4.53
CA ASN A 348 -14.16 5.66 -4.87
C ASN A 348 -14.09 7.18 -5.09
N GLU A 349 -13.38 7.92 -4.23
CA GLU A 349 -13.16 9.36 -4.39
C GLU A 349 -12.40 9.67 -5.69
N ARG A 350 -11.35 8.89 -6.01
CA ARG A 350 -10.63 9.01 -7.27
C ARG A 350 -11.53 8.76 -8.48
N ALA A 351 -12.39 7.74 -8.43
CA ALA A 351 -13.33 7.45 -9.51
C ALA A 351 -14.34 8.59 -9.71
N ALA A 352 -14.87 9.16 -8.62
CA ALA A 352 -15.76 10.31 -8.68
C ALA A 352 -15.06 11.54 -9.30
N LEU A 353 -13.84 11.86 -8.85
CA LEU A 353 -13.06 12.97 -9.39
C LEU A 353 -12.75 12.80 -10.89
N LEU A 354 -12.48 11.57 -11.35
CA LEU A 354 -12.27 11.30 -12.78
C LEU A 354 -13.54 11.56 -13.62
N ILE A 355 -14.71 11.19 -13.09
CA ILE A 355 -15.99 11.48 -13.73
C ILE A 355 -16.22 13.00 -13.83
N ASP A 356 -15.94 13.74 -12.76
CA ASP A 356 -16.07 15.20 -12.73
C ASP A 356 -15.10 15.88 -13.72
N LEU A 357 -13.87 15.37 -13.82
CA LEU A 357 -12.85 15.86 -14.75
C LEU A 357 -13.30 15.67 -16.21
N ASP A 358 -13.85 14.50 -16.54
CA ASP A 358 -14.41 14.22 -17.86
C ASP A 358 -15.60 15.13 -18.18
N ALA A 359 -16.46 15.41 -17.19
CA ALA A 359 -17.56 16.35 -17.35
C ALA A 359 -17.06 17.77 -17.66
N LEU A 360 -16.06 18.25 -16.90
CA LEU A 360 -15.43 19.56 -17.12
C LEU A 360 -14.72 19.64 -18.48
N ALA A 361 -14.08 18.56 -18.93
CA ALA A 361 -13.45 18.52 -20.26
C ALA A 361 -14.49 18.68 -21.38
N ARG A 362 -15.67 18.05 -21.24
CA ARG A 362 -16.79 18.18 -22.20
C ARG A 362 -17.36 19.59 -22.19
N THR A 363 -17.62 20.18 -21.03
CA THR A 363 -18.15 21.56 -20.94
C THR A 363 -17.16 22.56 -21.53
N LYS A 364 -15.87 22.43 -21.26
CA LYS A 364 -14.81 23.25 -21.87
C LYS A 364 -14.84 23.15 -23.40
N LYS A 365 -14.96 21.94 -23.96
CA LYS A 365 -15.03 21.73 -25.41
C LYS A 365 -16.26 22.40 -26.03
N ASN A 366 -17.41 22.31 -25.37
CA ASN A 366 -18.65 22.96 -25.83
C ASN A 366 -18.52 24.49 -25.82
N LEU A 367 -18.02 25.07 -24.73
CA LEU A 367 -17.80 26.52 -24.63
C LEU A 367 -16.80 27.02 -25.68
N GLN A 368 -15.73 26.27 -25.95
CA GLN A 368 -14.80 26.61 -27.03
C GLN A 368 -15.46 26.59 -28.41
N GLN A 369 -16.37 25.64 -28.65
CA GLN A 369 -17.11 25.58 -29.91
C GLN A 369 -18.09 26.75 -30.06
N GLU A 370 -18.79 27.12 -28.98
CA GLU A 370 -19.67 28.30 -28.95
C GLU A 370 -18.89 29.59 -29.17
N ALA A 371 -17.75 29.76 -28.50
CA ALA A 371 -16.87 30.92 -28.69
C ALA A 371 -16.41 31.06 -30.15
N ARG A 372 -16.05 29.94 -30.81
CA ARG A 372 -15.70 29.93 -32.24
C ARG A 372 -16.87 30.35 -33.13
N LYS A 373 -18.08 29.85 -32.87
CA LYS A 373 -19.30 30.23 -33.63
C LYS A 373 -19.62 31.71 -33.45
N SER A 374 -19.54 32.22 -32.22
CA SER A 374 -19.77 33.62 -31.90
C SER A 374 -18.74 34.52 -32.59
N SER A 375 -17.46 34.18 -32.50
CA SER A 375 -16.37 34.91 -33.19
C SER A 375 -16.57 34.95 -34.71
N ALA A 376 -16.94 33.82 -35.33
CA ALA A 376 -17.27 33.79 -36.76
C ALA A 376 -18.46 34.70 -37.10
N THR A 377 -19.50 34.69 -36.27
CA THR A 377 -20.70 35.54 -36.46
C THR A 377 -20.34 37.02 -36.34
N ILE A 378 -19.57 37.40 -35.32
CA ILE A 378 -19.07 38.78 -35.15
C ILE A 378 -18.23 39.20 -36.36
N GLY A 379 -17.36 38.33 -36.86
CA GLY A 379 -16.60 38.56 -38.09
C GLY A 379 -17.49 38.88 -39.29
N THR A 380 -18.55 38.08 -39.52
CA THR A 380 -19.50 38.34 -40.61
C THR A 380 -20.29 39.65 -40.44
N ILE A 381 -20.64 40.02 -39.21
CA ILE A 381 -21.34 41.28 -38.92
C ILE A 381 -20.40 42.47 -39.19
N ASN A 382 -19.15 42.41 -38.72
CA ASN A 382 -18.17 43.46 -38.96
C ASN A 382 -17.92 43.66 -40.46
N GLN A 383 -17.79 42.57 -41.22
CA GLN A 383 -17.61 42.67 -42.67
C GLN A 383 -18.82 43.30 -43.38
N ARG A 384 -20.06 43.00 -42.93
CA ARG A 384 -21.27 43.67 -43.43
C ARG A 384 -21.27 45.16 -43.10
N LEU A 385 -20.95 45.51 -41.85
CA LEU A 385 -20.88 46.92 -41.42
C LEU A 385 -19.82 47.70 -42.19
N GLU A 386 -18.65 47.11 -42.46
CA GLU A 386 -17.62 47.73 -43.30
C GLU A 386 -18.11 47.99 -44.73
N ASN A 387 -18.82 47.01 -45.32
CA ASN A 387 -19.43 47.17 -46.65
C ASN A 387 -20.52 48.26 -46.66
N ASP A 388 -21.41 48.26 -45.66
CA ASP A 388 -22.47 49.28 -45.53
C ASP A 388 -21.87 50.68 -45.34
N HIS A 389 -20.81 50.80 -44.52
CA HIS A 389 -20.07 52.05 -44.37
C HIS A 389 -19.44 52.52 -45.68
N LEU A 390 -18.90 51.61 -46.49
CA LEU A 390 -18.34 51.94 -47.79
C LEU A 390 -19.42 52.43 -48.75
N ILE A 391 -20.56 51.74 -48.82
CA ILE A 391 -21.71 52.13 -49.65
C ILE A 391 -22.22 53.52 -49.26
N LEU A 392 -22.44 53.75 -47.96
CA LEU A 392 -22.90 55.05 -47.46
C LEU A 392 -21.90 56.18 -47.75
N ARG A 393 -20.59 55.93 -47.63
CA ARG A 393 -19.56 56.91 -48.01
C ARG A 393 -19.63 57.27 -49.49
N THR A 394 -19.80 56.28 -50.37
CA THR A 394 -19.94 56.49 -51.81
C THR A 394 -21.18 57.32 -52.12
N GLN A 395 -22.33 56.98 -51.54
CA GLN A 395 -23.59 57.72 -51.71
C GLN A 395 -23.49 59.17 -51.23
N ILE A 396 -22.85 59.40 -50.07
CA ILE A 396 -22.61 60.76 -49.56
C ILE A 396 -21.72 61.55 -50.53
N ALA A 397 -20.67 60.92 -51.07
CA ALA A 397 -19.79 61.56 -52.04
C ALA A 397 -20.51 61.93 -53.34
N GLU A 398 -21.36 61.04 -53.86
CA GLU A 398 -22.20 61.29 -55.04
C GLU A 398 -23.19 62.44 -54.81
N LEU A 399 -23.94 62.42 -53.70
CA LEU A 399 -24.88 63.49 -53.34
C LEU A 399 -24.16 64.82 -53.15
N THR A 400 -22.98 64.81 -52.52
CA THR A 400 -22.15 66.02 -52.35
C THR A 400 -21.69 66.56 -53.70
N GLY A 401 -21.25 65.68 -54.60
CA GLY A 401 -20.87 66.03 -55.97
C GLY A 401 -22.03 66.64 -56.75
N ALA A 402 -23.20 65.99 -56.73
CA ALA A 402 -24.43 66.47 -57.38
C ALA A 402 -24.87 67.82 -56.82
N TYR A 403 -24.84 68.00 -55.49
CA TYR A 403 -25.13 69.28 -54.85
C TYR A 403 -24.18 70.39 -55.29
N LEU A 404 -22.87 70.12 -55.36
CA LEU A 404 -21.87 71.09 -55.83
C LEU A 404 -22.10 71.49 -57.29
N GLN A 405 -22.44 70.53 -58.16
CA GLN A 405 -22.80 70.78 -59.55
C GLN A 405 -24.07 71.63 -59.68
N ALA A 406 -25.14 71.26 -58.97
CA ALA A 406 -26.39 72.01 -58.94
C ALA A 406 -26.17 73.45 -58.44
N ARG A 407 -25.34 73.62 -57.40
CA ARG A 407 -24.96 74.94 -56.88
C ARG A 407 -24.17 75.77 -57.90
N LYS A 408 -23.29 75.14 -58.70
CA LYS A 408 -22.56 75.80 -59.78
C LYS A 408 -23.50 76.23 -60.91
N ALA A 409 -24.42 75.36 -61.32
CA ALA A 409 -25.44 75.65 -62.33
C ALA A 409 -26.40 76.78 -61.88
N LEU A 410 -26.79 76.81 -60.61
CA LEU A 410 -27.57 77.91 -60.04
C LEU A 410 -26.80 79.23 -60.14
N ARG A 411 -25.50 79.24 -59.80
CA ARG A 411 -24.67 80.45 -59.91
C ARG A 411 -24.56 80.94 -61.36
N THR A 412 -24.43 80.05 -62.34
CA THR A 412 -24.39 80.45 -63.76
C THR A 412 -25.74 80.99 -64.22
N SER A 413 -26.84 80.32 -63.88
CA SER A 413 -28.20 80.79 -64.20
C SER A 413 -28.51 82.16 -63.58
N VAL A 414 -28.10 82.40 -62.32
CA VAL A 414 -28.24 83.71 -61.67
C VAL A 414 -27.48 84.78 -62.44
N LYS A 415 -26.23 84.50 -62.88
CA LYS A 415 -25.43 85.44 -63.69
C LYS A 415 -26.08 85.74 -65.04
N GLU A 416 -26.56 84.72 -65.74
CA GLU A 416 -27.27 84.87 -67.01
C GLU A 416 -28.55 85.70 -66.84
N SER A 417 -29.34 85.41 -65.80
CA SER A 417 -30.55 86.15 -65.46
C SER A 417 -30.25 87.61 -65.12
N THR A 418 -29.14 87.91 -64.42
CA THR A 418 -28.73 89.30 -64.17
C THR A 418 -28.33 90.02 -65.46
N MET A 419 -27.59 89.34 -66.35
CA MET A 419 -27.17 89.89 -67.64
C MET A 419 -28.37 90.15 -68.57
N LEU A 420 -29.33 89.22 -68.65
CA LEU A 420 -30.56 89.40 -69.42
C LEU A 420 -31.38 90.58 -68.88
N ARG A 421 -31.49 90.70 -67.56
CA ARG A 421 -32.14 91.88 -66.93
C ARG A 421 -31.44 93.18 -67.28
N GLU A 422 -30.11 93.22 -67.33
CA GLU A 422 -29.37 94.39 -67.80
C GLU A 422 -29.61 94.70 -69.28
N GLN A 423 -29.65 93.67 -70.14
CA GLN A 423 -29.98 93.85 -71.56
C GLN A 423 -31.40 94.36 -71.77
N CYS A 424 -32.40 93.83 -71.05
CA CYS A 424 -33.76 94.36 -71.04
C CYS A 424 -33.75 95.83 -70.62
N LYS A 425 -33.10 96.19 -69.51
CA LYS A 425 -32.96 97.61 -69.09
C LYS A 425 -32.29 98.50 -70.13
N LYS A 426 -31.36 97.98 -70.94
CA LYS A 426 -30.75 98.72 -72.05
C LYS A 426 -31.72 98.89 -73.22
N LYS A 427 -32.44 97.83 -73.58
CA LYS A 427 -33.47 97.88 -74.63
C LYS A 427 -34.63 98.78 -74.24
N ASP A 428 -35.09 98.73 -72.99
CA ASP A 428 -36.14 99.61 -72.46
C ASP A 428 -35.68 101.07 -72.48
N ARG A 429 -34.41 101.35 -72.15
CA ARG A 429 -33.83 102.68 -72.31
C ARG A 429 -33.83 103.12 -73.77
N TYR A 430 -33.35 102.26 -74.68
CA TYR A 430 -33.33 102.55 -76.11
C TYR A 430 -34.74 102.76 -76.70
N ILE A 431 -35.72 101.95 -76.29
CA ILE A 431 -37.12 102.12 -76.69
C ILE A 431 -37.65 103.45 -76.15
N ASN A 432 -37.36 103.81 -74.90
CA ASN A 432 -37.76 105.09 -74.34
C ASN A 432 -37.06 106.26 -75.05
N ASP A 433 -35.80 106.13 -75.42
CA ASP A 433 -35.05 107.13 -76.18
C ASP A 433 -35.67 107.31 -77.58
N LEU A 434 -35.98 106.21 -78.29
CA LEU A 434 -36.71 106.25 -79.56
C LEU A 434 -38.11 106.85 -79.41
N LEU A 435 -38.87 106.51 -78.37
CA LEU A 435 -40.18 107.10 -78.10
C LEU A 435 -40.07 108.61 -77.83
N ASN A 436 -39.01 109.04 -77.14
CA ASN A 436 -38.70 110.45 -76.90
C ASN A 436 -38.28 111.16 -78.19
N GLU A 437 -37.52 110.50 -79.06
CA GLU A 437 -37.10 111.00 -80.37
C GLU A 437 -38.28 111.11 -81.34
N PHE A 438 -39.17 110.11 -81.35
CA PHE A 438 -40.48 110.16 -82.04
C PHE A 438 -41.35 111.31 -81.54
N ARG A 439 -41.37 111.58 -80.23
CA ARG A 439 -42.04 112.76 -79.66
C ARG A 439 -41.38 114.07 -80.10
N PHE A 440 -40.06 114.11 -80.14
CA PHE A 440 -39.27 115.30 -80.50
C PHE A 440 -39.39 115.66 -81.99
N LEU A 441 -39.48 114.65 -82.87
CA LEU A 441 -39.68 114.82 -84.32
C LEU A 441 -41.10 115.26 -84.72
N GLY A 442 -42.00 115.49 -83.76
CA GLY A 442 -43.35 116.00 -84.05
C GLY A 442 -44.27 115.02 -84.78
N LEU A 443 -43.91 113.73 -84.84
CA LEU A 443 -44.72 112.68 -85.48
C LEU A 443 -45.88 112.17 -84.60
N ASN A 444 -46.07 112.78 -83.42
CA ASN A 444 -47.33 112.68 -82.67
C ASN A 444 -48.28 113.81 -83.12
N GLU A 445 -48.74 113.72 -84.36
CA GLU A 445 -50.07 114.23 -84.67
C GLU A 445 -51.10 113.26 -84.11
N ASP A 446 -51.74 113.71 -83.03
CA ASP A 446 -52.92 113.13 -82.44
C ASP A 446 -54.10 113.27 -83.44
N ARG A 447 -54.23 112.29 -84.34
CA ARG A 447 -55.47 111.99 -85.07
C ARG A 447 -55.97 110.61 -84.66
N GLY A 448 -56.46 110.57 -83.42
CA GLY A 448 -57.83 110.17 -83.11
C GLY A 448 -58.44 109.03 -83.94
N SER A 449 -58.75 107.96 -83.21
CA SER A 449 -60.07 107.30 -83.13
C SER A 449 -60.06 105.81 -83.46
N ARG A 450 -60.41 105.04 -82.42
CA ARG A 450 -61.07 103.72 -82.45
C ARG A 450 -60.22 102.55 -82.98
N SER A 451 -60.11 101.50 -82.16
CA SER A 451 -61.03 100.35 -82.26
C SER A 451 -60.49 99.07 -81.59
N ARG A 452 -61.21 98.63 -80.55
CA ARG A 452 -61.68 97.26 -80.27
C ARG A 452 -60.70 96.06 -80.21
N TYR A 453 -60.57 95.53 -78.96
CA TYR A 453 -60.79 94.12 -78.49
C TYR A 453 -59.96 92.95 -79.09
N PRO A 454 -59.94 91.72 -78.51
CA PRO A 454 -60.38 91.18 -77.20
C PRO A 454 -59.35 90.24 -76.50
N ALA A 455 -59.80 89.65 -75.36
CA ALA A 455 -59.32 88.45 -74.64
C ALA A 455 -58.21 88.62 -73.60
#